data_AF-A0A7J6KRR6-F1
#
_entry.id   AF-A0A7J6KRR6-F1
#
_cell.length_a   1.000
_cell.length_b   1.000
_cell.length_c   1.000
_cell.angle_alpha   90.00
_cell.angle_beta   90.00
_cell.angle_gamma   90.00
#
_symmetry.space_group_name_H-M   'P 1'
#
loop_
_entity.id
_entity.type
_entity.pdbx_description
1 polymer ?
#
loop_
_entity_poly.entity_id
_entity_poly.type
_entity_poly.pdbx_seq_one_letter_code
_entity_poly.pdbx_strand_id
1 'polypeptide(L)'
;MGDFMDEVGTSFATGDVTGVLSNVRTVSLRLVVVAAVAFWSAFAWHAIFTYCSTTITTRIRIEYFRAVLNQDVSWFDQETPAALPSRMNEDIFKVQEAIGYRVGLTVANFFQFAFGYGVGLYRGWQLALVMMSTMPLLTASIAVLSRRIAKKTARAQNFYAEAGAVAEEVLSAMKTVVAFGAEKRETERYGAKLVAARDGEVKAGFHSGVMTGIILLCIFFTYALVFWYGGKLIYDGTNNSSTGEPYDGGNVITIYFACIMATFALGQIAPNISFFIEG
;
A
#
# COMPACT_ATOMS: atom_id res chain seq x y z
N MET A 1 -16.94 -17.75 7.19
CA MET A 1 -15.93 -17.77 8.28
C MET A 1 -16.63 -17.68 9.62
N GLY A 2 -17.48 -16.67 9.87
CA GLY A 2 -18.31 -16.58 11.09
C GLY A 2 -19.09 -17.85 11.42
N ASP A 3 -19.93 -18.31 10.50
CA ASP A 3 -20.75 -19.52 10.70
C ASP A 3 -19.90 -20.79 11.00
N PHE A 4 -18.67 -20.86 10.46
CA PHE A 4 -17.74 -21.95 10.79
C PHE A 4 -17.19 -21.83 12.21
N MET A 5 -16.88 -20.63 12.67
CA MET A 5 -16.36 -20.40 14.02
C MET A 5 -17.44 -20.65 15.08
N ASP A 6 -18.69 -20.32 14.77
CA ASP A 6 -19.86 -20.57 15.63
C ASP A 6 -20.17 -22.08 15.71
N GLU A 7 -20.17 -22.79 14.58
CA GLU A 7 -20.36 -24.26 14.55
C GLU A 7 -19.18 -25.04 15.14
N VAL A 8 -17.95 -24.55 14.96
CA VAL A 8 -16.76 -25.14 15.59
C VAL A 8 -16.81 -24.92 17.10
N GLY A 9 -17.17 -23.72 17.56
CA GLY A 9 -17.36 -23.43 18.99
C GLY A 9 -18.40 -24.33 19.65
N THR A 10 -19.54 -24.54 19.00
CA THR A 10 -20.60 -25.43 19.50
C THR A 10 -20.23 -26.91 19.45
N SER A 11 -19.50 -27.35 18.41
CA SER A 11 -19.01 -28.74 18.31
C SER A 11 -17.90 -29.08 19.32
N PHE A 12 -17.03 -28.11 19.66
CA PHE A 12 -16.06 -28.26 20.74
C PHE A 12 -16.74 -28.32 22.12
N ALA A 13 -17.84 -27.58 22.30
CA ALA A 13 -18.63 -27.64 23.54
C ALA A 13 -19.39 -28.97 23.69
N THR A 14 -19.72 -29.64 22.59
CA THR A 14 -20.50 -30.91 22.58
C THR A 14 -19.65 -32.17 22.41
N GLY A 15 -18.36 -32.06 22.07
CA GLY A 15 -17.42 -33.20 22.02
C GLY A 15 -17.59 -34.13 20.81
N ASP A 16 -18.35 -33.73 19.79
CA ASP A 16 -18.66 -34.58 18.62
C ASP A 16 -17.63 -34.41 17.49
N VAL A 17 -16.62 -35.28 17.47
CA VAL A 17 -15.50 -35.25 16.52
C VAL A 17 -15.94 -35.52 15.07
N THR A 18 -17.04 -36.25 14.88
CA THR A 18 -17.52 -36.64 13.53
C THR A 18 -18.24 -35.48 12.83
N GLY A 19 -19.01 -34.68 13.58
CA GLY A 19 -19.61 -33.43 13.10
C GLY A 19 -18.55 -32.42 12.67
N VAL A 20 -17.49 -32.24 13.48
CA VAL A 20 -16.35 -31.35 13.17
C VAL A 20 -15.72 -31.68 11.82
N LEU A 21 -15.40 -32.97 11.58
CA LEU A 21 -14.75 -33.41 10.33
C LEU A 21 -15.60 -33.11 9.09
N SER A 22 -16.93 -33.28 9.19
CA SER A 22 -17.84 -32.99 8.08
C SER A 22 -17.97 -31.48 7.78
N ASN A 23 -17.96 -30.64 8.82
CA ASN A 23 -18.02 -29.18 8.70
C ASN A 23 -16.70 -28.62 8.17
N VAL A 24 -15.56 -29.11 8.68
CA VAL A 24 -14.22 -28.77 8.17
C VAL A 24 -14.11 -29.10 6.68
N ARG A 25 -14.63 -30.25 6.23
CA ARG A 25 -14.65 -30.61 4.81
C ARG A 25 -15.47 -29.61 3.98
N THR A 26 -16.65 -29.23 4.46
CA THR A 26 -17.53 -28.28 3.76
C THR A 26 -16.91 -26.90 3.66
N VAL A 27 -16.29 -26.40 4.73
CA VAL A 27 -15.61 -25.11 4.73
C VAL A 27 -14.35 -25.13 3.89
N SER A 28 -13.59 -26.23 3.92
CA SER A 28 -12.42 -26.40 3.05
C SER A 28 -12.82 -26.35 1.58
N LEU A 29 -13.92 -27.03 1.18
CA LEU A 29 -14.44 -26.96 -0.18
C LEU A 29 -14.88 -25.54 -0.57
N ARG A 30 -15.59 -24.83 0.33
CA ARG A 30 -15.97 -23.42 0.10
C ARG A 30 -14.75 -22.52 -0.09
N LEU A 31 -13.70 -22.71 0.72
CA LEU A 31 -12.45 -21.94 0.59
C LEU A 31 -11.74 -22.22 -0.74
N VAL A 32 -11.72 -23.46 -1.21
CA VAL A 32 -11.16 -23.81 -2.52
C VAL A 32 -11.94 -23.15 -3.66
N VAL A 33 -13.28 -23.17 -3.61
CA VAL A 33 -14.11 -22.51 -4.61
C VAL A 33 -13.89 -21.00 -4.61
N VAL A 34 -13.86 -20.37 -3.42
CA VAL A 34 -13.59 -18.93 -3.29
C VAL A 34 -12.19 -18.58 -3.80
N ALA A 35 -11.18 -19.40 -3.50
CA ALA A 35 -9.81 -19.20 -4.00
C ALA A 35 -9.75 -19.30 -5.52
N ALA A 36 -10.41 -20.29 -6.13
CA ALA A 36 -10.47 -20.43 -7.58
C ALA A 36 -11.14 -19.22 -8.25
N VAL A 37 -12.28 -18.78 -7.72
CA VAL A 37 -13.00 -17.60 -8.23
C VAL A 37 -12.17 -16.32 -8.05
N ALA A 38 -11.56 -16.13 -6.87
CA ALA A 38 -10.72 -14.97 -6.59
C ALA A 38 -9.48 -14.92 -7.51
N PHE A 39 -8.85 -16.07 -7.78
CA PHE A 39 -7.72 -16.16 -8.69
C PHE A 39 -8.11 -15.73 -10.11
N TRP A 40 -9.19 -16.32 -10.66
CA TRP A 40 -9.65 -15.98 -12.01
C TRP A 40 -10.13 -14.53 -12.11
N SER A 41 -10.83 -14.03 -11.09
CA SER A 41 -11.27 -12.64 -11.04
C SER A 41 -10.08 -11.68 -11.00
N ALA A 42 -9.09 -11.92 -10.13
CA ALA A 42 -7.90 -11.08 -10.01
C ALA A 42 -7.06 -11.11 -11.29
N PHE A 43 -6.92 -12.28 -11.90
CA PHE A 43 -6.21 -12.44 -13.17
C PHE A 43 -6.91 -11.67 -14.30
N ALA A 44 -8.22 -11.85 -14.47
CA ALA A 44 -9.00 -11.18 -15.51
C ALA A 44 -8.93 -9.65 -15.37
N TRP A 45 -9.17 -9.16 -14.15
CA TRP A 45 -9.05 -7.75 -13.81
C TRP A 45 -7.66 -7.19 -14.16
N HIS A 46 -6.59 -7.84 -13.71
CA HIS A 46 -5.22 -7.36 -13.91
C HIS A 46 -4.83 -7.39 -15.39
N ALA A 47 -5.25 -8.43 -16.12
CA ALA A 47 -5.03 -8.54 -17.56
C ALA A 47 -5.73 -7.42 -18.34
N ILE A 48 -6.99 -7.10 -18.02
CA ILE A 48 -7.75 -6.04 -18.68
C ILE A 48 -7.09 -4.67 -18.48
N PHE A 49 -6.71 -4.33 -17.25
CA PHE A 49 -6.04 -3.05 -16.96
C PHE A 49 -4.67 -2.94 -17.63
N THR A 50 -3.91 -4.03 -17.64
CA THR A 50 -2.60 -4.06 -18.31
C THR A 50 -2.75 -3.91 -19.82
N TYR A 51 -3.69 -4.62 -20.43
CA TYR A 51 -3.97 -4.52 -21.87
C TYR A 51 -4.45 -3.11 -22.28
N CYS A 52 -5.34 -2.51 -21.48
CA CYS A 52 -5.80 -1.15 -21.69
C CYS A 52 -4.63 -0.15 -21.62
N SER A 53 -3.81 -0.26 -20.58
CA SER A 53 -2.66 0.62 -20.38
C SER A 53 -1.62 0.51 -21.50
N THR A 54 -1.26 -0.71 -21.95
CA THR A 54 -0.29 -0.89 -23.04
C THR A 54 -0.80 -0.32 -24.37
N THR A 55 -2.09 -0.49 -24.65
CA THR A 55 -2.72 0.04 -25.87
C THR A 55 -2.72 1.58 -25.88
N ILE A 56 -3.12 2.20 -24.77
CA ILE A 56 -3.12 3.67 -24.61
C ILE A 56 -1.68 4.20 -24.73
N THR A 57 -0.75 3.58 -24.02
CA THR A 57 0.67 3.98 -23.98
C THR A 57 1.33 3.87 -25.35
N THR A 58 0.97 2.86 -26.14
CA THR A 58 1.48 2.70 -27.51
C THR A 58 1.01 3.82 -28.42
N ARG A 59 -0.25 4.26 -28.30
CA ARG A 59 -0.76 5.43 -29.04
C ARG A 59 -0.04 6.71 -28.63
N ILE A 60 0.14 6.92 -27.32
CA ILE A 60 0.90 8.07 -26.80
C ILE A 60 2.33 8.07 -27.36
N ARG A 61 2.99 6.90 -27.41
CA ARG A 61 4.35 6.77 -27.96
C ARG A 61 4.43 7.17 -29.44
N ILE A 62 3.44 6.77 -30.25
CA ILE A 62 3.39 7.10 -31.67
C ILE A 62 3.18 8.62 -31.86
N GLU A 63 2.22 9.20 -31.15
CA GLU A 63 1.94 10.64 -31.27
C GLU A 63 3.07 11.50 -30.69
N TYR A 64 3.69 11.07 -29.59
CA TYR A 64 4.87 11.74 -29.03
C TYR A 64 6.03 11.75 -30.03
N PHE A 65 6.33 10.59 -30.63
CA PHE A 65 7.39 10.49 -31.64
C PHE A 65 7.09 11.35 -32.88
N ARG A 66 5.84 11.34 -33.36
CA ARG A 66 5.40 12.22 -34.45
C ARG A 66 5.54 13.70 -34.08
N ALA A 67 5.16 14.09 -32.86
CA ALA A 67 5.27 15.47 -32.39
C ALA A 67 6.72 15.94 -32.30
N VAL A 68 7.64 15.08 -31.84
CA VAL A 68 9.09 15.36 -31.81
C VAL A 68 9.64 15.54 -33.22
N LEU A 69 9.27 14.67 -34.17
CA LEU A 69 9.74 14.80 -35.56
C LEU A 69 9.24 16.06 -36.27
N ASN A 70 8.13 16.64 -35.83
CA ASN A 70 7.55 17.86 -36.40
C ASN A 70 8.04 19.14 -35.71
N GLN A 71 8.98 19.07 -34.76
CA GLN A 71 9.55 20.26 -34.12
C GLN A 71 10.56 20.98 -35.02
N ASP A 72 10.66 22.30 -34.85
CA ASP A 72 11.62 23.13 -35.56
C ASP A 72 13.07 22.84 -35.14
N VAL A 73 14.03 23.08 -36.03
CA VAL A 73 15.47 22.88 -35.75
C VAL A 73 15.93 23.70 -34.53
N SER A 74 15.36 24.89 -34.31
CA SER A 74 15.67 25.73 -33.14
C SER A 74 15.26 25.11 -31.81
N TRP A 75 14.30 24.18 -31.80
CA TRP A 75 13.92 23.42 -30.61
C TRP A 75 14.97 22.35 -30.31
N PHE A 76 15.49 21.67 -31.34
CA PHE A 76 16.57 20.69 -31.19
C PHE A 76 17.91 21.34 -30.80
N ASP A 77 18.13 22.63 -31.06
CA ASP A 77 19.30 23.36 -30.60
C ASP A 77 19.25 23.68 -29.09
N GLN A 78 18.06 23.68 -28.48
CA GLN A 78 17.86 23.94 -27.05
C GLN A 78 17.88 22.64 -26.22
N GLU A 79 17.55 21.50 -26.83
CA GLU A 79 17.36 20.24 -26.13
C GLU A 79 18.47 19.23 -26.49
N THR A 80 18.89 18.39 -25.53
CA THR A 80 19.94 17.38 -25.80
C THR A 80 19.36 16.20 -26.58
N PRO A 81 19.66 16.01 -27.89
CA PRO A 81 18.96 15.04 -28.73
C PRO A 81 19.21 13.59 -28.28
N ALA A 82 20.38 13.33 -27.69
CA ALA A 82 20.77 12.03 -27.15
C ALA A 82 19.96 11.61 -25.92
N ALA A 83 19.40 12.55 -25.16
CA ALA A 83 18.60 12.26 -23.96
C ALA A 83 17.11 12.06 -24.26
N LEU A 84 16.63 12.55 -25.40
CA LEU A 84 15.20 12.53 -25.78
C LEU A 84 14.59 11.11 -25.78
N PRO A 85 15.22 10.07 -26.35
CA PRO A 85 14.63 8.73 -26.34
C PRO A 85 14.54 8.12 -24.93
N SER A 86 15.50 8.43 -24.05
CA SER A 86 15.49 7.95 -22.66
C SER A 86 14.38 8.63 -21.86
N ARG A 87 14.30 9.97 -21.94
CA ARG A 87 13.22 10.75 -21.30
C ARG A 87 11.84 10.31 -21.77
N MET A 88 11.67 10.17 -23.08
CA MET A 88 10.43 9.68 -23.67
C MET A 88 10.05 8.31 -23.08
N ASN A 89 10.99 7.36 -22.98
CA ASN A 89 10.71 6.06 -22.40
C ASN A 89 10.33 6.14 -20.92
N GLU A 90 11.05 6.94 -20.13
CA GLU A 90 10.76 7.12 -18.69
C GLU A 90 9.39 7.75 -18.45
N ASP A 91 9.05 8.81 -19.17
CA ASP A 91 7.78 9.52 -19.00
C ASP A 91 6.60 8.66 -19.47
N ILE A 92 6.74 7.99 -20.62
CA ILE A 92 5.74 7.04 -21.11
C ILE A 92 5.56 5.87 -20.14
N PHE A 93 6.64 5.38 -19.53
CA PHE A 93 6.57 4.30 -18.53
C PHE A 93 5.81 4.75 -17.27
N LYS A 94 6.09 5.95 -16.75
CA LYS A 94 5.34 6.51 -15.61
C LYS A 94 3.84 6.62 -15.91
N VAL A 95 3.49 7.10 -17.11
CA VAL A 95 2.09 7.18 -17.56
C VAL A 95 1.45 5.79 -17.65
N GLN A 96 2.18 4.80 -18.19
CA GLN A 96 1.70 3.41 -18.28
C GLN A 96 1.42 2.81 -16.90
N GLU A 97 2.33 3.02 -15.95
CA GLU A 97 2.19 2.53 -14.57
C GLU A 97 1.03 3.21 -13.84
N ALA A 98 0.87 4.53 -14.02
CA ALA A 98 -0.21 5.31 -13.48
C ALA A 98 -1.57 4.78 -13.98
N ILE A 99 -1.80 4.78 -15.30
CA ILE A 99 -3.10 4.42 -15.91
C ILE A 99 -3.45 2.94 -15.72
N GLY A 100 -2.44 2.05 -15.75
CA GLY A 100 -2.67 0.61 -15.67
C GLY A 100 -2.84 0.12 -14.24
N TYR A 101 -1.71 -0.18 -13.60
CA TYR A 101 -1.69 -0.89 -12.32
C TYR A 101 -2.25 -0.05 -11.17
N ARG A 102 -1.88 1.24 -11.10
CA ARG A 102 -2.22 2.09 -9.95
C ARG A 102 -3.67 2.54 -9.93
N VAL A 103 -4.24 2.94 -11.08
CA VAL A 103 -5.67 3.26 -11.17
C VAL A 103 -6.47 2.02 -10.83
N GLY A 104 -6.07 0.88 -11.39
CA GLY A 104 -6.67 -0.38 -11.06
C GLY A 104 -6.70 -0.60 -9.55
N LEU A 105 -5.53 -0.67 -8.92
CA LEU A 105 -5.41 -0.97 -7.50
C LEU A 105 -6.23 0.01 -6.62
N THR A 106 -6.31 1.27 -7.02
CA THR A 106 -7.13 2.29 -6.34
C THR A 106 -8.62 1.95 -6.39
N VAL A 107 -9.14 1.61 -7.57
CA VAL A 107 -10.55 1.22 -7.76
C VAL A 107 -10.86 -0.06 -6.99
N ALA A 108 -9.99 -1.07 -7.06
CA ALA A 108 -10.16 -2.32 -6.32
C ALA A 108 -10.18 -2.09 -4.79
N ASN A 109 -9.26 -1.28 -4.27
CA ASN A 109 -9.22 -0.93 -2.85
C ASN A 109 -10.46 -0.12 -2.41
N PHE A 110 -11.00 0.72 -3.29
CA PHE A 110 -12.24 1.45 -3.00
C PHE A 110 -13.44 0.49 -2.87
N PHE A 111 -13.58 -0.47 -3.79
CA PHE A 111 -14.60 -1.51 -3.68
C PHE A 111 -14.39 -2.38 -2.44
N GLN A 112 -13.15 -2.79 -2.14
CA GLN A 112 -12.83 -3.55 -0.93
C GLN A 112 -13.25 -2.79 0.34
N PHE A 113 -13.02 -1.48 0.38
CA PHE A 113 -13.47 -0.63 1.48
C PHE A 113 -15.01 -0.60 1.59
N ALA A 114 -15.71 -0.32 0.48
CA ALA A 114 -17.16 -0.23 0.45
C ALA A 114 -17.84 -1.56 0.82
N PHE A 115 -17.40 -2.68 0.25
CA PHE A 115 -17.96 -4.00 0.55
C PHE A 115 -17.59 -4.48 1.95
N GLY A 116 -16.37 -4.22 2.44
CA GLY A 116 -15.98 -4.63 3.78
C GLY A 116 -16.79 -3.94 4.88
N TYR A 117 -17.01 -2.61 4.77
CA TYR A 117 -17.90 -1.89 5.67
C TYR A 117 -19.37 -2.24 5.46
N GLY A 118 -19.81 -2.48 4.22
CA GLY A 118 -21.16 -2.93 3.90
C GLY A 118 -21.48 -4.27 4.57
N VAL A 119 -20.57 -5.24 4.52
CA VAL A 119 -20.70 -6.53 5.20
C VAL A 119 -20.68 -6.36 6.73
N GLY A 120 -19.82 -5.49 7.26
CA GLY A 120 -19.80 -5.16 8.68
C GLY A 120 -21.12 -4.57 9.18
N LEU A 121 -21.66 -3.57 8.47
CA LEU A 121 -22.95 -2.94 8.80
C LEU A 121 -24.11 -3.92 8.67
N TYR A 122 -24.08 -4.79 7.66
CA TYR A 122 -25.10 -5.83 7.48
C TYR A 122 -25.06 -6.86 8.60
N ARG A 123 -23.87 -7.34 9.00
CA ARG A 123 -23.74 -8.35 10.07
C ARG A 123 -23.90 -7.77 11.47
N GLY A 124 -23.71 -6.48 11.70
CA GLY A 124 -23.89 -5.91 13.02
C GLY A 124 -23.58 -4.42 13.07
N TRP A 125 -24.62 -3.60 12.96
CA TRP A 125 -24.47 -2.14 12.88
C TRP A 125 -23.82 -1.53 14.13
N GLN A 126 -24.12 -2.04 15.33
CA GLN A 126 -23.56 -1.50 16.58
C GLN A 126 -22.03 -1.64 16.65
N LEU A 127 -21.53 -2.85 16.36
CA LEU A 127 -20.09 -3.12 16.35
C LEU A 127 -19.38 -2.45 15.15
N ALA A 128 -20.05 -2.40 14.00
CA ALA A 128 -19.53 -1.73 12.81
C ALA A 128 -19.39 -0.20 13.03
N LEU A 129 -20.29 0.44 13.77
CA LEU A 129 -20.17 1.86 14.12
C LEU A 129 -18.97 2.14 15.03
N VAL A 130 -18.70 1.25 15.99
CA VAL A 130 -17.50 1.34 16.83
C VAL A 130 -16.24 1.26 15.96
N MET A 131 -16.22 0.33 15.00
CA MET A 131 -15.14 0.22 14.00
C MET A 131 -15.04 1.42 13.06
N MET A 132 -16.16 2.07 12.76
CA MET A 132 -16.17 3.29 11.94
C MET A 132 -15.59 4.49 12.71
N SER A 133 -15.70 4.50 14.04
CA SER A 133 -15.10 5.53 14.91
C SER A 133 -13.57 5.40 15.02
N THR A 134 -13.03 4.18 15.01
CA THR A 134 -11.57 3.94 15.03
C THR A 134 -10.91 4.11 13.65
N MET A 135 -11.72 4.13 12.60
CA MET A 135 -11.34 4.23 11.19
C MET A 135 -10.48 5.47 10.85
N PRO A 136 -10.85 6.70 11.26
CA PRO A 136 -10.06 7.89 10.96
C PRO A 136 -8.69 7.86 11.65
N LEU A 137 -8.62 7.30 12.87
CA LEU A 137 -7.37 7.18 13.62
C LEU A 137 -6.38 6.24 12.90
N LEU A 138 -6.86 5.08 12.44
CA LEU A 138 -6.03 4.11 11.70
C LEU A 138 -5.65 4.62 10.31
N THR A 139 -6.60 5.21 9.58
CA THR A 139 -6.36 5.73 8.23
C THR A 139 -5.39 6.90 8.26
N ALA A 140 -5.55 7.84 9.20
CA ALA A 140 -4.61 8.96 9.38
C ALA A 140 -3.20 8.45 9.72
N SER A 141 -3.10 7.43 10.57
CA SER A 141 -1.83 6.79 10.93
C SER A 141 -1.11 6.20 9.72
N ILE A 142 -1.82 5.44 8.89
CA ILE A 142 -1.27 4.84 7.66
C ILE A 142 -0.91 5.92 6.62
N ALA A 143 -1.76 6.94 6.47
CA ALA A 143 -1.50 8.07 5.56
C ALA A 143 -0.27 8.89 5.98
N VAL A 144 -0.07 9.12 7.28
CA VAL A 144 1.13 9.79 7.79
C VAL A 144 2.37 8.93 7.53
N LEU A 145 2.30 7.62 7.77
CA LEU A 145 3.42 6.71 7.52
C LEU A 145 3.83 6.70 6.05
N SER A 146 2.87 6.52 5.14
CA SER A 146 3.12 6.50 3.69
C SER A 146 3.75 7.80 3.19
N ARG A 147 3.23 8.96 3.59
CA ARG A 147 3.83 10.28 3.26
C ARG A 147 5.25 10.42 3.82
N ARG A 148 5.50 9.93 5.03
CA ARG A 148 6.84 10.00 5.65
C ARG A 148 7.84 9.08 4.96
N ILE A 149 7.42 7.90 4.51
CA ILE A 149 8.25 7.00 3.71
C ILE A 149 8.63 7.68 2.39
N ALA A 150 7.65 8.24 1.66
CA ALA A 150 7.91 8.96 0.42
C ALA A 150 8.92 10.11 0.61
N LYS A 151 8.71 10.95 1.64
CA LYS A 151 9.63 12.05 1.97
C LYS A 151 11.04 11.57 2.35
N LYS A 152 11.15 10.43 3.05
CA LYS A 152 12.45 9.83 3.38
C LYS A 152 13.18 9.33 2.15
N THR A 153 12.48 8.63 1.26
CA THR A 153 13.05 8.14 0.00
C THR A 153 13.56 9.30 -0.85
N ALA A 154 12.77 10.38 -1.00
CA ALA A 154 13.19 11.58 -1.73
C ALA A 154 14.42 12.25 -1.10
N ARG A 155 14.47 12.36 0.23
CA ARG A 155 15.62 12.95 0.93
C ARG A 155 16.88 12.08 0.81
N ALA A 156 16.74 10.77 0.90
CA ALA A 156 17.84 9.84 0.70
C ALA A 156 18.41 9.97 -0.72
N GLN A 157 17.53 10.02 -1.74
CA GLN A 157 17.93 10.25 -3.13
C GLN A 157 18.72 11.55 -3.31
N ASN A 158 18.30 12.66 -2.68
CA ASN A 158 19.05 13.92 -2.74
C ASN A 158 20.44 13.84 -2.11
N PHE A 159 20.58 13.18 -0.95
CA PHE A 159 21.89 12.99 -0.33
C PHE A 159 22.81 12.10 -1.18
N TYR A 160 22.26 11.04 -1.79
CA TYR A 160 23.01 10.21 -2.72
C TYR A 160 23.39 10.95 -4.00
N ALA A 161 22.53 11.84 -4.51
CA ALA A 161 22.84 12.68 -5.67
C ALA A 161 23.96 13.68 -5.37
N GLU A 162 23.96 14.32 -4.20
CA GLU A 162 25.05 15.22 -3.78
C GLU A 162 26.39 14.47 -3.61
N ALA A 163 26.37 13.30 -2.96
CA ALA A 163 27.56 12.47 -2.80
C ALA A 163 28.06 11.93 -4.15
N GLY A 164 27.12 11.53 -5.02
CA GLY A 164 27.37 11.08 -6.39
C GLY A 164 28.01 12.16 -7.25
N ALA A 165 27.54 13.40 -7.16
CA ALA A 165 28.12 14.53 -7.90
C ALA A 165 29.58 14.81 -7.48
N VAL A 166 29.90 14.71 -6.19
CA VAL A 166 31.30 14.84 -5.70
C VAL A 166 32.15 13.69 -6.24
N ALA A 167 31.64 12.45 -6.22
CA ALA A 167 32.36 11.31 -6.78
C ALA A 167 32.58 11.45 -8.30
N GLU A 168 31.56 11.90 -9.03
CA GLU A 168 31.61 12.13 -10.47
C GLU A 168 32.64 13.19 -10.85
N GLU A 169 32.69 14.31 -10.12
CA GLU A 169 33.71 15.36 -10.29
C GLU A 169 35.13 14.82 -10.12
N VAL A 170 35.36 14.05 -9.04
CA VAL A 170 36.67 13.48 -8.71
C VAL A 170 37.09 12.44 -9.74
N LEU A 171 36.18 11.56 -10.17
CA LEU A 171 36.44 10.52 -11.16
C LEU A 171 36.68 11.13 -12.55
N SER A 172 35.92 12.14 -12.93
CA SER A 172 36.08 12.85 -14.20
C SER A 172 37.40 13.63 -14.26
N ALA A 173 37.88 14.16 -13.13
CA ALA A 173 39.13 14.91 -13.01
C ALA A 173 40.30 14.12 -12.42
N MET A 174 40.27 12.77 -12.49
CA MET A 174 41.21 11.91 -11.78
C MET A 174 42.69 12.21 -12.07
N LYS A 175 43.04 12.53 -13.33
CA LYS A 175 44.41 12.92 -13.70
C LYS A 175 44.88 14.17 -12.96
N THR A 176 43.99 15.14 -12.75
CA THR A 176 44.26 16.37 -12.00
C THR A 176 44.39 16.08 -10.51
N VAL A 177 43.50 15.26 -9.95
CA VAL A 177 43.54 14.89 -8.53
C VAL A 177 44.85 14.19 -8.17
N VAL A 178 45.31 13.25 -9.01
CA VAL A 178 46.59 12.55 -8.85
C VAL A 178 47.77 13.52 -9.05
N ALA A 179 47.72 14.39 -10.07
CA ALA A 179 48.78 15.35 -10.35
C ALA A 179 49.03 16.34 -9.21
N PHE A 180 48.00 16.71 -8.46
CA PHE A 180 48.10 17.59 -7.28
C PHE A 180 48.17 16.82 -5.95
N GLY A 181 48.16 15.48 -5.95
CA GLY A 181 48.17 14.65 -4.74
C GLY A 181 46.96 14.88 -3.82
N ALA A 182 45.83 15.30 -4.36
CA ALA A 182 44.65 15.75 -3.61
C ALA A 182 43.71 14.62 -3.15
N GLU A 183 44.10 13.35 -3.32
CA GLU A 183 43.28 12.16 -3.05
C GLU A 183 42.70 12.14 -1.62
N LYS A 184 43.53 12.46 -0.62
CA LYS A 184 43.09 12.54 0.79
C LYS A 184 42.04 13.63 1.00
N ARG A 185 42.23 14.80 0.38
CA ARG A 185 41.31 15.94 0.50
C ARG A 185 39.93 15.62 -0.06
N GLU A 186 39.89 14.98 -1.24
CA GLU A 186 38.63 14.60 -1.88
C GLU A 186 37.94 13.45 -1.13
N THR A 187 38.71 12.52 -0.55
CA THR A 187 38.18 11.45 0.31
C THR A 187 37.54 12.03 1.59
N GLU A 188 38.18 13.02 2.23
CA GLU A 188 37.60 13.71 3.39
C GLU A 188 36.34 14.50 3.03
N ARG A 189 36.33 15.18 1.87
CA ARG A 189 35.16 15.90 1.35
C ARG A 189 33.97 14.96 1.12
N TYR A 190 34.21 13.79 0.52
CA TYR A 190 33.18 12.76 0.36
C TYR A 190 32.72 12.19 1.72
N GLY A 191 33.67 11.92 2.62
CA GLY A 191 33.38 11.45 3.99
C GLY A 191 32.52 12.43 4.79
N ALA A 192 32.78 13.74 4.70
CA ALA A 192 32.01 14.76 5.39
C ALA A 192 30.54 14.79 4.93
N LYS A 193 30.29 14.60 3.62
CA LYS A 193 28.93 14.49 3.06
C LYS A 193 28.21 13.23 3.56
N LEU A 194 28.92 12.10 3.65
CA LEU A 194 28.39 10.85 4.20
C LEU A 194 28.03 10.94 5.69
N VAL A 195 28.86 11.60 6.50
CA VAL A 195 28.57 11.77 7.94
C VAL A 195 27.32 12.63 8.15
N ALA A 196 27.16 13.71 7.40
CA ALA A 196 25.95 14.54 7.46
C ALA A 196 24.68 13.76 7.05
N ALA A 197 24.78 12.91 6.01
CA ALA A 197 23.68 12.04 5.61
C ALA A 197 23.35 11.01 6.71
N ARG A 198 24.37 10.34 7.27
CA ARG A 198 24.22 9.39 8.37
C ARG A 198 23.52 9.98 9.58
N ASP A 199 23.96 11.14 10.06
CA ASP A 199 23.37 11.78 11.25
C ASP A 199 21.91 12.20 11.01
N GLY A 200 21.60 12.64 9.79
CA GLY A 200 20.24 12.90 9.34
C GLY A 200 19.37 11.65 9.36
N GLU A 201 19.90 10.52 8.85
CA GLU A 201 19.21 9.23 8.83
C GLU A 201 19.02 8.63 10.21
N VAL A 202 20.00 8.72 11.11
CA VAL A 202 19.88 8.21 12.50
C VAL A 202 18.76 8.94 13.24
N LYS A 203 18.73 10.28 13.17
CA LYS A 203 17.65 11.09 13.78
C LYS A 203 16.29 10.78 13.15
N ALA A 204 16.24 10.61 11.83
CA ALA A 204 15.03 10.26 11.11
C ALA A 204 14.57 8.82 11.40
N GLY A 205 15.50 7.90 11.63
CA GLY A 205 15.28 6.50 11.99
C GLY A 205 14.60 6.38 13.35
N PHE A 206 15.13 7.09 14.36
CA PHE A 206 14.50 7.15 15.68
C PHE A 206 13.07 7.69 15.62
N HIS A 207 12.84 8.81 14.92
CA HIS A 207 11.50 9.35 14.71
C HIS A 207 10.57 8.36 13.96
N SER A 208 11.10 7.59 13.01
CA SER A 208 10.33 6.52 12.36
C SER A 208 9.91 5.44 13.33
N GLY A 209 10.84 4.97 14.15
CA GLY A 209 10.61 3.87 15.08
C GLY A 209 9.52 4.23 16.09
N VAL A 210 9.59 5.44 16.66
CA VAL A 210 8.56 5.95 17.57
C VAL A 210 7.20 6.02 16.89
N MET A 211 7.13 6.53 15.65
CA MET A 211 5.88 6.62 14.91
C MET A 211 5.30 5.24 14.60
N THR A 212 6.11 4.30 14.11
CA THR A 212 5.66 2.91 13.87
C THR A 212 5.17 2.26 15.16
N GLY A 213 5.83 2.51 16.29
CA GLY A 213 5.40 2.04 17.61
C GLY A 213 4.03 2.59 18.01
N ILE A 214 3.79 3.90 17.80
CA ILE A 214 2.48 4.53 18.07
C ILE A 214 1.38 3.90 17.19
N ILE A 215 1.66 3.65 15.91
CA ILE A 215 0.71 3.03 14.98
C ILE A 215 0.34 1.62 15.46
N LEU A 216 1.34 0.82 15.84
CA LEU A 216 1.12 -0.53 16.32
C LEU A 216 0.32 -0.53 17.64
N LEU A 217 0.61 0.43 18.53
CA LEU A 217 -0.16 0.64 19.76
C LEU A 217 -1.62 0.98 19.45
N CYS A 218 -1.91 1.87 18.49
CA CYS A 218 -3.28 2.19 18.07
C CYS A 218 -4.04 0.97 17.52
N ILE A 219 -3.36 0.08 16.79
CA ILE A 219 -3.94 -1.17 16.29
C ILE A 219 -4.33 -2.06 17.47
N PHE A 220 -3.44 -2.27 18.44
CA PHE A 220 -3.73 -3.09 19.62
C PHE A 220 -4.85 -2.50 20.49
N PHE A 221 -4.91 -1.18 20.67
CA PHE A 221 -6.03 -0.52 21.35
C PHE A 221 -7.36 -0.73 20.63
N THR A 222 -7.35 -0.70 19.29
CA THR A 222 -8.54 -1.00 18.50
C THR A 222 -9.00 -2.45 18.72
N TYR A 223 -8.06 -3.41 18.81
CA TYR A 223 -8.39 -4.81 19.10
C TYR A 223 -9.02 -4.96 20.47
N ALA A 224 -8.40 -4.34 21.48
CA ALA A 224 -8.92 -4.37 22.85
C ALA A 224 -10.33 -3.80 22.94
N LEU A 225 -10.59 -2.66 22.28
CA LEU A 225 -11.90 -2.00 22.29
C LEU A 225 -12.97 -2.88 21.59
N VAL A 226 -12.66 -3.43 20.42
CA VAL A 226 -13.60 -4.26 19.66
C VAL A 226 -13.93 -5.54 20.40
N PHE A 227 -12.94 -6.23 20.99
CA PHE A 227 -13.20 -7.45 21.74
C PHE A 227 -13.90 -7.18 23.08
N TRP A 228 -13.59 -6.09 23.76
CA TRP A 228 -14.28 -5.71 24.99
C TRP A 228 -15.76 -5.38 24.72
N TYR A 229 -16.03 -4.55 23.72
CA TYR A 229 -17.41 -4.19 23.36
C TYR A 229 -18.17 -5.34 22.71
N GLY A 230 -17.51 -6.13 21.85
CA GLY A 230 -18.07 -7.34 21.25
C GLY A 230 -18.42 -8.39 22.31
N GLY A 231 -17.53 -8.62 23.28
CA GLY A 231 -17.80 -9.50 24.43
C GLY A 231 -18.96 -9.02 25.29
N LYS A 232 -19.09 -7.70 25.49
CA LYS A 232 -20.25 -7.11 26.17
C LYS A 232 -21.55 -7.36 25.40
N LEU A 233 -21.55 -7.19 24.08
CA LEU A 233 -22.71 -7.46 23.23
C LEU A 233 -23.18 -8.92 23.29
N ILE A 234 -22.23 -9.85 23.35
CA ILE A 234 -22.50 -11.29 23.52
C ILE A 234 -23.07 -11.55 24.93
N TYR A 235 -22.48 -10.96 25.98
CA TYR A 235 -22.94 -11.13 27.36
C TYR A 235 -24.35 -10.56 27.59
N ASP A 236 -24.63 -9.39 27.04
CA ASP A 236 -25.93 -8.71 27.16
C ASP A 236 -27.02 -9.38 26.31
N GLY A 237 -26.68 -10.40 25.49
CA GLY A 237 -27.62 -11.12 24.63
C GLY A 237 -28.36 -10.20 23.64
N THR A 238 -27.72 -9.10 23.23
CA THR A 238 -28.36 -8.11 22.37
C THR A 238 -28.62 -8.72 21.01
N ASN A 239 -29.87 -8.66 20.55
CA ASN A 239 -30.24 -9.16 19.23
C ASN A 239 -29.68 -8.25 18.15
N ASN A 240 -29.04 -8.86 17.17
CA ASN A 240 -28.59 -8.16 15.98
C ASN A 240 -29.78 -7.77 15.11
N SER A 241 -29.87 -6.50 14.70
CA SER A 241 -31.01 -6.01 13.91
C SER A 241 -31.14 -6.65 12.53
N SER A 242 -30.09 -7.29 11.98
CA SER A 242 -30.14 -7.92 10.66
C SER A 242 -30.47 -9.42 10.65
N THR A 243 -30.10 -10.17 11.69
CA THR A 243 -30.38 -11.61 11.78
C THR A 243 -31.51 -11.94 12.75
N GLY A 244 -31.88 -11.03 13.66
CA GLY A 244 -32.86 -11.29 14.72
C GLY A 244 -32.35 -12.21 15.83
N GLU A 245 -31.13 -12.73 15.69
CA GLU A 245 -30.45 -13.59 16.66
C GLU A 245 -29.46 -12.78 17.53
N PRO A 246 -29.16 -13.27 18.75
CA PRO A 246 -28.14 -12.66 19.60
C PRO A 246 -26.77 -12.64 18.91
N TYR A 247 -25.93 -11.67 19.27
CA TYR A 247 -24.55 -11.64 18.81
C TYR A 247 -23.78 -12.90 19.22
N ASP A 248 -23.15 -13.54 18.24
CA ASP A 248 -22.25 -14.68 18.43
C ASP A 248 -20.79 -14.28 18.18
N GLY A 249 -19.84 -15.08 18.69
CA GLY A 249 -18.41 -14.85 18.56
C GLY A 249 -17.95 -14.77 17.10
N GLY A 250 -18.49 -15.60 16.22
CA GLY A 250 -18.22 -15.61 14.78
C GLY A 250 -18.72 -14.37 14.08
N ASN A 251 -19.82 -13.77 14.53
CA ASN A 251 -20.29 -12.47 14.01
C ASN A 251 -19.32 -11.34 14.41
N VAL A 252 -18.88 -11.29 15.67
CA VAL A 252 -17.91 -10.30 16.14
C VAL A 252 -16.59 -10.40 15.36
N ILE A 253 -16.07 -11.62 15.19
CA ILE A 253 -14.81 -11.86 14.49
C ILE A 253 -14.94 -11.54 12.99
N THR A 254 -16.08 -11.88 12.37
CA THR A 254 -16.33 -11.58 10.95
C THR A 254 -16.41 -10.07 10.69
N ILE A 255 -17.15 -9.33 11.52
CA ILE A 255 -17.25 -7.87 11.42
C ILE A 255 -15.87 -7.23 11.63
N TYR A 256 -15.12 -7.71 12.62
CA TYR A 256 -13.79 -7.23 12.90
C TYR A 256 -12.84 -7.41 11.69
N PHE A 257 -12.76 -8.62 11.13
CA PHE A 257 -11.89 -8.88 9.97
C PHE A 257 -12.34 -8.16 8.71
N ALA A 258 -13.65 -8.02 8.48
CA ALA A 258 -14.17 -7.29 7.33
C ALA A 258 -13.80 -5.79 7.40
N CYS A 259 -14.03 -5.15 8.55
CA CYS A 259 -13.77 -3.72 8.75
C CYS A 259 -12.27 -3.40 8.77
N ILE A 260 -11.43 -4.26 9.35
CA ILE A 260 -9.99 -4.01 9.39
C ILE A 260 -9.35 -4.16 8.00
N MET A 261 -9.74 -5.18 7.23
CA MET A 261 -9.27 -5.35 5.85
C MET A 261 -9.70 -4.18 4.96
N ALA A 262 -10.92 -3.67 5.14
CA ALA A 262 -11.38 -2.45 4.49
C ALA A 262 -10.54 -1.22 4.88
N THR A 263 -10.17 -1.10 6.17
CA THR A 263 -9.32 -0.01 6.67
C THR A 263 -7.91 -0.05 6.08
N PHE A 264 -7.31 -1.23 6.00
CA PHE A 264 -6.02 -1.40 5.34
C PHE A 264 -6.09 -1.05 3.84
N ALA A 265 -7.16 -1.46 3.15
CA ALA A 265 -7.36 -1.11 1.74
C ALA A 265 -7.42 0.40 1.53
N LEU A 266 -8.14 1.14 2.39
CA LEU A 266 -8.20 2.60 2.35
C LEU A 266 -6.82 3.24 2.59
N GLY A 267 -6.05 2.71 3.54
CA GLY A 267 -4.69 3.16 3.82
C GLY A 267 -3.73 3.02 2.63
N GLN A 268 -3.95 2.02 1.77
CA GLN A 268 -3.16 1.80 0.55
C GLN A 268 -3.57 2.70 -0.63
N ILE A 269 -4.73 3.39 -0.55
CA ILE A 269 -5.15 4.33 -1.60
C ILE A 269 -4.30 5.60 -1.57
N ALA A 270 -3.94 6.10 -0.39
CA ALA A 270 -3.18 7.35 -0.22
C ALA A 270 -1.87 7.40 -1.05
N PRO A 271 -0.97 6.39 -1.00
CA PRO A 271 0.22 6.39 -1.84
C PRO A 271 -0.08 6.24 -3.34
N ASN A 272 -1.16 5.55 -3.73
CA ASN A 272 -1.52 5.46 -5.16
C ASN A 272 -1.97 6.81 -5.70
N ILE A 273 -2.70 7.60 -4.90
CA ILE A 273 -3.15 8.93 -5.31
C ILE A 273 -2.01 9.93 -5.42
N SER A 274 -1.04 9.92 -4.50
CA SER A 274 0.09 10.86 -4.58
C SER A 274 0.91 10.69 -5.86
N PHE A 275 1.02 9.47 -6.38
CA PHE A 275 1.68 9.22 -7.67
C PHE A 275 0.93 9.82 -8.88
N PHE A 276 -0.40 10.04 -8.80
CA PHE A 276 -1.14 10.74 -9.84
C PHE A 276 -0.95 12.24 -9.82
N ILE A 277 -0.53 12.81 -8.68
CA ILE A 277 -0.34 14.24 -8.50
C ILE A 277 1.11 14.64 -8.81
N GLU A 278 2.06 13.72 -8.59
CA GLU A 278 3.50 13.94 -8.81
C GLU A 278 4.01 13.49 -10.20
N GLY A 279 3.21 12.72 -10.95
CA GLY A 279 3.54 12.27 -12.33
C GLY A 279 2.86 13.13 -13.38
#